data_AF-A0A9R1TAB2-F1
#
_entry.id   AF-A0A9R1TAB2-F1
#
_cell.length_a   1.000
_cell.length_b   1.000
_cell.length_c   1.000
_cell.angle_alpha   90.00
_cell.angle_beta   90.00
_cell.angle_gamma   90.00
#
_symmetry.space_group_name_H-M   'P 1'
#
loop_
_entity.id
_entity.type
_entity.pdbx_description
1 polymer ?
#
loop_
_entity_poly.entity_id
_entity_poly.type
_entity_poly.pdbx_seq_one_letter_code
_entity_poly.pdbx_strand_id
1 'polypeptide(L)'
;MVEQLVIITQGVSSLSVNYFCRRRSIYKMISKIVVLALVVGVALSASLPDYNKKCVPGSQFKIECNYCICLDNGTPACTRQLCEERPKARSMSLVEADMCVPGETYKDGCNFCTCLVGGIPDCTKMICRS
;
A
#
# COMPACT_ATOMS: atom_id res chain seq x y z
N MET A 1 -53.45 33.52 30.91
CA MET A 1 -53.59 34.59 29.90
C MET A 1 -52.67 34.18 28.74
N VAL A 2 -53.16 33.76 27.58
CA VAL A 2 -54.42 34.10 26.90
C VAL A 2 -55.12 32.84 26.37
N GLU A 3 -56.46 32.78 26.46
CA GLU A 3 -57.30 31.84 25.71
C GLU A 3 -57.98 32.56 24.54
N GLN A 4 -58.14 31.86 23.41
CA GLN A 4 -59.19 31.96 22.37
C GLN A 4 -58.79 30.93 21.28
N LEU A 5 -59.48 29.80 21.07
CA LEU A 5 -60.85 29.64 20.51
C LEU A 5 -60.96 30.41 19.18
N VAL A 6 -61.19 29.79 18.01
CA VAL A 6 -62.38 29.01 17.60
C VAL A 6 -62.05 28.01 16.48
N ILE A 7 -62.84 26.93 16.37
CA ILE A 7 -62.69 25.83 15.39
C ILE A 7 -63.45 26.14 14.08
N ILE A 8 -62.73 26.11 12.94
CA ILE A 8 -63.24 26.20 11.55
C ILE A 8 -62.25 25.43 10.64
N THR A 9 -62.59 24.43 9.81
CA THR A 9 -63.81 23.60 9.62
C THR A 9 -63.43 22.19 9.08
N GLN A 10 -64.41 21.28 9.08
CA GLN A 10 -64.62 20.07 8.25
C GLN A 10 -63.45 19.48 7.41
N GLY A 11 -63.12 18.19 7.64
CA GLY A 11 -62.83 17.28 6.52
C GLY A 11 -61.47 16.55 6.42
N VAL A 12 -60.58 16.56 7.42
CA VAL A 12 -59.35 15.75 7.34
C VAL A 12 -59.62 14.26 7.69
N SER A 13 -59.63 13.42 6.65
CA SER A 13 -59.88 11.99 6.77
C SER A 13 -58.82 11.27 7.61
N SER A 14 -59.22 10.18 8.28
CA SER A 14 -58.43 9.37 9.22
C SER A 14 -57.14 8.76 8.64
N LEU A 15 -56.98 8.80 7.32
CA LEU A 15 -55.76 8.46 6.59
C LEU A 15 -54.59 9.40 6.93
N SER A 16 -54.86 10.70 7.15
CA SER A 16 -53.83 11.73 7.40
C SER A 16 -53.13 11.58 8.77
N VAL A 17 -53.91 11.29 9.82
CA VAL A 17 -53.40 11.05 11.19
C VAL A 17 -52.51 9.80 11.24
N ASN A 18 -52.94 8.73 10.56
CA ASN A 18 -52.15 7.50 10.44
C ASN A 18 -50.84 7.70 9.65
N TYR A 19 -50.87 8.52 8.60
CA TYR A 19 -49.67 8.86 7.82
C TYR A 19 -48.62 9.58 8.69
N PHE A 20 -49.05 10.51 9.55
CA PHE A 20 -48.14 11.25 10.44
C PHE A 20 -47.53 10.37 11.53
N CYS A 21 -48.32 9.46 12.12
CA CYS A 21 -47.84 8.54 13.16
C CYS A 21 -46.83 7.51 12.59
N ARG A 22 -47.10 6.96 11.39
CA ARG A 22 -46.18 6.03 10.71
C ARG A 22 -44.87 6.72 10.28
N ARG A 23 -44.92 7.99 9.86
CA ARG A 23 -43.71 8.82 9.59
C ARG A 23 -42.82 8.98 10.81
N ARG A 24 -43.36 9.15 12.02
CA ARG A 24 -42.53 9.34 13.24
C ARG A 24 -41.69 8.11 13.58
N SER A 25 -42.16 6.91 13.26
CA SER A 25 -41.39 5.66 13.41
C SER A 25 -40.33 5.53 12.31
N ILE A 26 -40.71 5.77 11.05
CA ILE A 26 -39.79 5.73 9.89
C ILE A 26 -38.67 6.77 10.03
N TYR A 27 -38.98 8.00 10.47
CA TYR A 27 -38.00 9.04 10.71
C TYR A 27 -37.01 8.68 11.82
N LYS A 28 -37.47 8.01 12.90
CA LYS A 28 -36.58 7.46 13.94
C LYS A 28 -35.68 6.34 13.40
N MET A 29 -36.19 5.48 12.53
CA MET A 29 -35.40 4.43 11.86
C MET A 29 -34.33 5.02 10.94
N ILE A 30 -34.72 5.94 10.05
CA ILE A 30 -33.81 6.64 9.13
C ILE A 30 -32.77 7.44 9.91
N SER A 31 -33.18 8.19 10.94
CA SER A 31 -32.25 8.94 11.80
C SER A 31 -31.21 8.03 12.46
N LYS A 32 -31.61 6.86 12.97
CA LYS A 32 -30.66 5.87 13.52
C LYS A 32 -29.72 5.32 12.44
N ILE A 33 -30.21 5.02 11.24
CA ILE A 33 -29.39 4.53 10.12
C ILE A 33 -28.39 5.61 9.67
N VAL A 34 -28.80 6.87 9.57
CA VAL A 34 -27.92 8.00 9.23
C VAL A 34 -26.86 8.21 10.31
N VAL A 35 -27.24 8.22 11.59
CA VAL A 35 -26.28 8.32 12.70
C VAL A 35 -25.30 7.15 12.70
N LEU A 36 -25.77 5.92 12.49
CA LEU A 36 -24.91 4.74 12.38
C LEU A 36 -23.94 4.85 11.19
N ALA A 37 -24.42 5.25 10.01
CA ALA A 37 -23.60 5.43 8.83
C ALA A 37 -22.54 6.54 9.00
N LEU A 38 -22.89 7.63 9.68
CA LEU A 38 -21.94 8.71 10.03
C LEU A 38 -20.88 8.21 11.01
N VAL A 39 -21.27 7.51 12.08
CA VAL A 39 -20.33 6.93 13.06
C VAL A 39 -19.39 5.92 12.40
N VAL A 40 -19.93 5.03 11.55
CA VAL A 40 -19.13 4.05 10.80
C VAL A 40 -18.20 4.75 9.79
N GLY A 41 -18.67 5.79 9.10
CA GLY A 41 -17.86 6.58 8.17
C GLY A 41 -16.69 7.31 8.85
N VAL A 42 -16.91 7.87 10.04
CA VAL A 42 -15.87 8.52 10.86
C VAL A 42 -14.88 7.49 11.42
N ALA A 43 -15.34 6.31 11.84
CA ALA A 43 -14.45 5.24 12.28
C ALA A 43 -13.58 4.70 11.12
N LEU A 44 -14.16 4.57 9.92
CA LEU A 44 -13.43 4.17 8.71
C LEU A 44 -12.35 5.19 8.32
N SER A 45 -12.65 6.49 8.31
CA SER A 45 -11.66 7.52 7.94
C SER A 45 -10.48 7.60 8.91
N ALA A 46 -10.69 7.29 10.20
CA ALA A 46 -9.62 7.20 11.20
C ALA A 46 -8.64 6.01 10.98
N SER A 47 -8.98 5.07 10.08
CA SER A 47 -8.15 3.91 9.72
C SER A 47 -7.54 3.99 8.33
N LEU A 48 -7.83 5.04 7.56
CA LEU A 48 -7.15 5.27 6.30
C LEU A 48 -5.69 5.66 6.57
N PRO A 49 -4.71 5.09 5.84
CA PRO A 49 -3.34 5.55 5.94
C PRO A 49 -3.28 7.01 5.48
N ASP A 50 -2.77 7.90 6.34
CA ASP A 50 -2.52 9.29 5.96
C ASP A 50 -1.51 9.33 4.81
N TYR A 51 -2.00 9.58 3.59
CA TYR A 51 -1.16 9.76 2.41
C TYR A 51 -0.27 11.01 2.53
N ASN A 52 -0.61 11.92 3.45
CA ASN A 52 0.10 13.15 3.74
C ASN A 52 1.00 13.01 4.99
N LYS A 53 1.55 11.80 5.22
CA LYS A 53 2.53 11.47 6.29
C LYS A 53 3.63 12.53 6.39
N LYS A 54 3.46 13.48 7.31
CA LYS A 54 4.51 14.39 7.73
C LYS A 54 5.57 13.59 8.49
N CYS A 55 6.83 13.77 8.10
CA CYS A 55 7.94 13.20 8.84
C CYS A 55 8.20 14.02 10.13
N VAL A 56 8.98 13.46 11.07
CA VAL A 56 9.40 14.18 12.28
C VAL A 56 10.56 15.10 11.93
N PRO A 57 10.52 16.42 12.18
CA PRO A 57 11.63 17.34 11.90
C PRO A 57 13.00 16.81 12.38
N GLY A 58 14.02 16.96 11.53
CA GLY A 58 15.37 16.45 11.78
C GLY A 58 15.54 14.93 11.67
N SER A 59 14.46 14.14 11.55
CA SER A 59 14.57 12.69 11.33
C SER A 59 15.20 12.38 9.96
N GLN A 60 15.98 11.30 9.91
CA GLN A 60 16.61 10.79 8.71
C GLN A 60 16.05 9.40 8.40
N PHE A 61 15.74 9.16 7.13
CA PHE A 61 15.15 7.91 6.66
C PHE A 61 15.45 7.72 5.17
N LYS A 62 15.03 6.58 4.63
CA LYS A 62 15.27 6.20 3.24
C LYS A 62 13.95 5.92 2.52
N ILE A 63 13.76 6.52 1.35
CA ILE A 63 12.68 6.18 0.41
C ILE A 63 13.36 5.51 -0.78
N GLU A 64 13.10 4.22 -0.98
CA GLU A 64 13.77 3.38 -1.99
C GLU A 64 15.31 3.44 -1.84
N CYS A 65 16.01 3.95 -2.86
CA CYS A 65 17.46 4.20 -2.82
C CYS A 65 17.83 5.57 -2.23
N ASN A 66 16.87 6.50 -2.14
CA ASN A 66 17.13 7.90 -1.81
C ASN A 66 17.15 8.17 -0.30
N TYR A 67 18.15 8.92 0.14
CA TYR A 67 18.28 9.39 1.51
C TYR A 67 17.48 10.68 1.70
N CYS A 68 16.72 10.75 2.79
CA CYS A 68 15.83 11.86 3.11
C CYS A 68 16.10 12.39 4.51
N ILE A 69 16.06 13.72 4.65
CA ILE A 69 15.95 14.41 5.94
C ILE A 69 14.60 15.12 6.01
N CYS A 70 13.97 15.12 7.18
CA CYS A 70 12.76 15.90 7.39
C CYS A 70 13.06 17.36 7.71
N LEU A 71 12.47 18.27 6.96
CA LEU A 71 12.49 19.71 7.25
C LEU A 71 11.50 20.07 8.37
N ASP A 72 11.67 21.25 8.98
CA ASP A 72 10.84 21.72 10.10
C ASP A 72 9.36 21.87 9.77
N ASN A 73 9.02 22.04 8.48
CA ASN A 73 7.64 22.07 7.99
C ASN A 73 7.00 20.67 7.82
N GLY A 74 7.72 19.59 8.17
CA GLY A 74 7.29 18.20 8.04
C GLY A 74 7.46 17.60 6.63
N THR A 75 8.16 18.30 5.72
CA THR A 75 8.40 17.84 4.34
C THR A 75 9.70 17.04 4.23
N PRO A 76 9.72 15.88 3.55
CA PRO A 76 10.95 15.18 3.22
C PRO A 76 11.76 15.94 2.15
N ALA A 77 13.01 16.28 2.47
CA ALA A 77 14.02 16.67 1.50
C ALA A 77 14.90 15.46 1.19
N CYS A 78 14.79 14.91 -0.02
CA CYS A 78 15.47 13.69 -0.44
C CYS A 78 16.52 13.93 -1.53
N THR A 79 17.52 13.04 -1.60
CA THR A 79 18.35 12.88 -2.81
C THR A 79 17.48 12.50 -4.01
N ARG A 80 18.01 12.68 -5.23
CA ARG A 80 17.33 12.37 -6.49
C ARG A 80 18.12 11.38 -7.35
N GLN A 81 18.61 10.31 -6.72
CA GLN A 81 19.17 9.16 -7.40
C GLN A 81 18.05 8.45 -8.17
N LEU A 82 18.35 8.06 -9.41
CA LEU A 82 17.52 7.11 -10.15
C LEU A 82 17.66 5.76 -9.47
N CYS A 83 16.62 5.36 -8.75
CA CYS A 83 16.57 4.03 -8.17
C CYS A 83 16.34 3.03 -9.30
N GLU A 84 17.41 2.36 -9.72
CA GLU A 84 17.27 1.15 -10.52
C GLU A 84 16.47 0.15 -9.69
N GLU A 85 15.17 0.05 -9.96
CA GLU A 85 14.56 -1.27 -10.06
C GLU A 85 15.28 -2.01 -11.18
N ARG A 86 16.48 -2.51 -10.86
CA ARG A 86 16.91 -3.76 -11.47
C ARG A 86 15.72 -4.68 -11.23
N PRO A 87 15.08 -5.24 -12.26
CA PRO A 87 14.25 -6.38 -12.00
C PRO A 87 15.11 -7.32 -11.16
N LYS A 88 14.50 -7.97 -10.16
CA LYS A 88 15.00 -9.30 -9.81
C LYS A 88 14.89 -10.07 -11.11
N ALA A 89 15.95 -10.03 -11.92
CA ALA A 89 16.11 -10.86 -13.10
C ALA A 89 15.84 -12.23 -12.55
N ARG A 90 14.66 -12.80 -12.91
CA ARG A 90 14.11 -14.02 -12.30
C ARG A 90 15.28 -14.97 -12.21
N SER A 91 15.77 -15.22 -10.99
CA SER A 91 17.14 -15.70 -10.75
C SER A 91 17.49 -16.71 -11.83
N MET A 92 18.22 -16.26 -12.85
CA MET A 92 18.52 -17.08 -14.03
C MET A 92 19.65 -17.94 -13.54
N SER A 93 19.27 -19.05 -12.91
CA SER A 93 19.79 -19.55 -11.63
C SER A 93 21.05 -18.87 -11.09
N LEU A 94 21.05 -18.61 -9.79
CA LEU A 94 22.26 -18.95 -9.02
C LEU A 94 22.49 -20.46 -9.16
N VAL A 95 23.00 -20.86 -10.34
CA VAL A 95 24.06 -21.83 -10.44
C VAL A 95 25.11 -21.21 -9.56
N GLU A 96 25.39 -21.84 -8.42
CA GLU A 96 26.58 -21.51 -7.66
C GLU A 96 27.72 -21.42 -8.67
N ALA A 97 28.29 -20.22 -8.81
CA ALA A 97 29.46 -20.05 -9.63
C ALA A 97 30.55 -20.82 -8.89
N ASP A 98 30.76 -22.06 -9.31
CA ASP A 98 31.73 -22.99 -8.74
C ASP A 98 33.11 -22.33 -8.80
N MET A 99 33.47 -21.66 -7.70
CA MET A 99 34.75 -20.99 -7.56
C MET A 99 35.81 -22.08 -7.43
N CYS A 100 36.50 -22.34 -8.54
CA CYS A 100 37.61 -23.28 -8.61
C CYS A 100 38.82 -22.78 -7.79
N VAL A 101 39.75 -23.69 -7.46
CA VAL A 101 40.97 -23.32 -6.75
C VAL A 101 41.96 -22.67 -7.74
N PRO A 102 42.43 -21.43 -7.53
CA PRO A 102 43.33 -20.76 -8.48
C PRO A 102 44.59 -21.57 -8.80
N GLY A 103 44.89 -21.75 -10.09
CA GLY A 103 45.98 -22.59 -10.59
C GLY A 103 45.62 -24.07 -10.79
N GLU A 104 44.44 -24.53 -10.33
CA GLU A 104 43.95 -25.88 -10.61
C GLU A 104 43.59 -26.03 -12.09
N THR A 105 43.88 -27.20 -12.66
CA THR A 105 43.45 -27.59 -14.01
C THR A 105 42.58 -28.83 -13.90
N TYR A 106 41.37 -28.77 -14.45
CA TYR A 106 40.39 -29.85 -14.40
C TYR A 106 39.66 -30.00 -15.74
N LYS A 107 38.82 -31.03 -15.84
CA LYS A 107 38.05 -31.33 -17.05
C LYS A 107 36.56 -31.24 -16.77
N ASP A 108 35.87 -30.39 -17.51
CA ASP A 108 34.41 -30.26 -17.49
C ASP A 108 33.82 -30.87 -18.77
N GLY A 109 33.20 -32.04 -18.64
CA GLY A 109 32.76 -32.87 -19.75
C GLY A 109 33.92 -33.24 -20.69
N CYS A 110 33.92 -32.65 -21.88
CA CYS A 110 35.03 -32.78 -22.84
C CYS A 110 36.07 -31.65 -22.74
N ASN A 111 35.71 -30.51 -22.13
CA ASN A 111 36.52 -29.30 -22.10
C ASN A 111 37.57 -29.34 -20.99
N PHE A 112 38.70 -28.69 -21.25
CA PHE A 112 39.76 -28.49 -20.26
C PHE A 112 39.66 -27.07 -19.73
N CYS A 113 39.71 -26.94 -18.41
CA CYS A 113 39.54 -25.70 -17.67
C CYS A 113 40.77 -25.44 -16.80
N THR A 114 41.25 -24.20 -16.78
CA THR A 114 42.28 -23.73 -15.84
C THR A 114 41.70 -22.62 -14.98
N CYS A 115 41.86 -22.72 -13.67
CA CYS A 115 41.32 -21.72 -12.76
C CYS A 115 42.22 -20.49 -12.66
N LEU A 116 41.69 -19.32 -12.98
CA LEU A 116 42.40 -18.05 -12.89
C LEU A 116 42.42 -17.49 -11.46
N VAL A 117 43.33 -16.56 -11.21
CA VAL A 117 43.35 -15.76 -9.98
C VAL A 117 42.03 -14.99 -9.88
N GLY A 118 41.24 -15.29 -8.85
CA GLY A 118 39.87 -14.82 -8.69
C GLY A 118 38.80 -15.92 -8.70
N GLY A 119 39.18 -17.20 -8.88
CA GLY A 119 38.25 -18.33 -8.83
C GLY A 119 37.38 -18.46 -10.09
N ILE A 120 37.83 -17.89 -11.20
CA ILE A 120 37.12 -17.90 -12.49
C ILE A 120 37.75 -18.97 -13.38
N PRO A 121 36.98 -19.98 -13.84
CA PRO A 121 37.51 -20.98 -14.76
C PRO A 121 37.61 -20.45 -16.19
N ASP A 122 38.79 -20.56 -16.79
CA ASP A 122 38.99 -20.35 -18.22
C ASP A 122 39.04 -21.71 -18.93
N CYS A 123 38.05 -21.97 -19.78
CA CYS A 123 37.81 -23.28 -20.37
C CYS A 123 37.85 -23.25 -21.90
N THR A 124 38.34 -24.34 -22.49
CA THR A 124 38.12 -24.60 -23.92
C THR A 124 36.63 -24.64 -24.24
N LYS A 125 36.26 -24.35 -25.50
CA LYS A 125 34.85 -24.32 -25.97
C LYS A 125 34.58 -25.36 -27.06
N MET A 126 34.99 -26.59 -26.81
CA MET A 126 34.68 -27.74 -27.67
C MET A 126 33.21 -28.15 -27.49
N ILE A 127 32.57 -28.50 -28.60
CA ILE A 127 31.21 -29.07 -28.60
C ILE A 127 31.32 -30.53 -28.15
N CYS A 128 30.98 -30.79 -26.89
CA CYS A 128 30.95 -32.14 -26.35
C CYS A 128 29.78 -32.90 -26.98
N ARG A 129 30.06 -33.92 -27.79
CA ARG A 129 29.06 -34.93 -28.16
C ARG A 129 28.97 -35.94 -27.02
N SER A 130 27.76 -36.10 -26.49
CA SER A 130 27.38 -37.12 -25.51
C SER A 130 27.46 -38.53 -26.11
#